data_AF-A0A7V2LWM3-F1
#
_entry.id   AF-A0A7V2LWM3-F1
#
_cell.length_a   1.000
_cell.length_b   1.000
_cell.length_c   1.000
_cell.angle_alpha   90.00
_cell.angle_beta   90.00
_cell.angle_gamma   90.00
#
_symmetry.space_group_name_H-M   'P 1'
#
loop_
_entity.id
_entity.type
_entity.pdbx_description
1 polymer ?
#
loop_
_entity_poly.entity_id
_entity_poly.type
_entity_poly.pdbx_seq_one_letter_code
_entity_poly.pdbx_strand_id
1 'polypeptide(L)' 'QSDGTVKVSWRARPGVDVSGVALQFGGGGHAPAAGATIPGPLSEVQERVLAATRRLLAPQEV' A
#
# COMPACT_ATOMS: atom_id res chain seq x y z
N GLN A 1 8.69 -12.68 -4.69
CA GLN A 1 10.16 -12.72 -4.63
C GLN A 1 10.54 -14.10 -4.07
N SER A 2 11.78 -14.58 -4.22
CA SER A 2 12.20 -15.89 -3.68
C SER A 2 12.62 -15.83 -2.20
N ASP A 3 12.71 -14.64 -1.61
CA ASP A 3 13.16 -14.37 -0.24
C ASP A 3 12.02 -14.32 0.80
N GLY A 4 10.82 -14.78 0.44
CA GLY A 4 9.66 -14.71 1.33
C GLY A 4 9.10 -13.29 1.52
N THR A 5 9.47 -12.34 0.65
CA THR A 5 8.92 -10.99 0.64
C THR A 5 8.07 -10.71 -0.59
N VAL A 6 7.20 -9.70 -0.45
CA VAL A 6 6.34 -9.18 -1.51
C VAL A 6 6.62 -7.69 -1.64
N LYS A 7 7.03 -7.28 -2.84
CA LYS A 7 7.19 -5.87 -3.19
C LYS A 7 5.85 -5.32 -3.63
N VAL A 8 5.43 -4.21 -3.03
CA VAL A 8 4.17 -3.53 -3.32
C VAL A 8 4.49 -2.12 -3.78
N SER A 9 3.91 -1.71 -4.90
CA SER A 9 4.06 -0.37 -5.46
C SER A 9 2.69 0.24 -5.71
N TRP A 10 2.45 1.42 -5.15
CA TRP A 10 1.25 2.21 -5.39
C TRP A 10 1.54 3.32 -6.41
N ARG A 11 0.52 3.63 -7.20
CA ARG A 11 0.45 4.78 -8.11
C ARG A 11 -0.93 5.40 -7.97
N ALA A 12 -0.99 6.72 -7.90
CA ALA A 12 -2.21 7.45 -7.70
C ALA A 12 -2.40 8.53 -8.77
N ARG A 13 -3.67 8.80 -9.07
CA ARG A 13 -4.07 10.03 -9.77
C ARG A 13 -3.98 11.22 -8.81
N PRO A 14 -3.89 12.46 -9.31
CA PRO A 14 -3.94 13.65 -8.45
C PRO A 14 -5.16 13.63 -7.52
N GLY A 15 -4.96 14.06 -6.27
CA GLY A 15 -6.01 14.05 -5.23
C GLY A 15 -6.03 12.81 -4.34
N VAL A 16 -5.19 11.80 -4.61
CA VAL A 16 -4.99 10.65 -3.72
C VAL A 16 -3.54 10.61 -3.26
N ASP A 17 -3.33 10.50 -1.95
CA ASP A 17 -2.01 10.35 -1.34
C ASP A 17 -1.76 8.88 -0.94
N VAL A 18 -0.89 8.18 -1.67
CA VAL A 18 -0.51 6.79 -1.37
C VAL A 18 0.71 6.66 -0.45
N SER A 19 1.35 7.75 -0.04
CA SER A 19 2.49 7.71 0.87
C SER A 19 2.06 7.18 2.25
N GLY A 20 0.88 7.58 2.72
CA GLY A 20 0.33 7.14 4.00
C GLY A 20 0.09 5.64 4.08
N VAL A 21 -0.45 5.01 3.02
CA VAL A 21 -0.65 3.55 3.02
C VAL A 21 0.68 2.80 2.94
N ALA A 22 1.66 3.30 2.20
CA ALA A 22 2.98 2.67 2.14
C ALA A 22 3.70 2.71 3.50
N LEU A 23 3.58 3.82 4.26
CA LEU A 23 4.14 3.95 5.61
C LEU A 23 3.56 2.92 6.59
N GLN A 24 2.27 2.57 6.49
CA GLN A 24 1.65 1.54 7.33
C GLN A 24 2.31 0.16 7.18
N PHE A 25 2.99 -0.09 6.06
CA PHE A 25 3.70 -1.33 5.76
C PHE A 25 5.22 -1.18 5.88
N GLY A 26 5.72 -0.15 6.56
CA GLY A 26 7.16 0.10 6.74
C GLY A 26 7.87 0.58 5.48
N GLY A 27 7.11 1.04 4.47
CA GLY A 27 7.63 1.63 3.25
C GLY A 27 7.66 3.15 3.29
N GLY A 28 7.52 3.77 2.11
CA GLY A 28 7.47 5.22 1.97
C GLY A 28 7.40 5.68 0.51
N GLY A 29 7.46 6.99 0.31
CA GLY A 29 7.43 7.62 -1.02
C GLY A 29 6.70 8.97 -1.00
N HIS A 30 6.10 9.33 -2.12
CA HIS A 30 5.35 10.57 -2.30
C HIS A 30 3.87 10.30 -2.58
N ALA A 31 3.04 11.33 -2.43
CA ALA A 31 1.60 11.26 -2.68
C ALA A 31 1.20 10.55 -3.99
N PRO A 32 1.82 10.80 -5.17
CA PRO A 32 1.45 10.10 -6.40
C PRO A 32 2.04 8.69 -6.54
N ALA A 33 3.09 8.34 -5.78
CA ALA A 33 3.82 7.10 -5.93
C ALA A 33 4.60 6.73 -4.65
N ALA A 34 4.31 5.55 -4.11
CA ALA A 34 4.96 5.02 -2.91
C ALA A 34 5.10 3.49 -2.98
N GLY A 35 5.89 2.89 -2.09
CA GLY A 35 6.11 1.44 -2.10
C GLY A 35 6.59 0.88 -0.76
N ALA A 36 6.46 -0.43 -0.60
CA ALA A 36 6.88 -1.18 0.57
C ALA A 36 7.35 -2.59 0.18
N THR A 37 8.24 -3.17 0.98
CA THR A 37 8.63 -4.59 0.89
C THR A 37 8.13 -5.28 2.16
N ILE A 38 7.18 -6.20 1.99
CA ILE A 38 6.43 -6.79 3.10
C ILE A 38 6.81 -8.27 3.22
N PRO A 39 7.26 -8.75 4.39
CA PRO A 39 7.50 -10.17 4.60
C PRO A 39 6.17 -10.94 4.70
N GLY A 40 6.14 -12.14 4.13
CA GLY A 40 4.98 -13.04 4.21
C GLY A 40 4.56 -13.63 2.86
N PRO A 41 3.64 -14.59 2.87
CA PRO A 41 3.11 -15.18 1.66
C PRO A 41 2.29 -14.15 0.86
N LEU A 42 2.31 -14.30 -0.46
CA LEU A 42 1.63 -13.36 -1.37
C LEU A 42 0.15 -13.16 -1.03
N SER A 43 -0.57 -14.23 -0.69
CA SER A 43 -2.00 -14.17 -0.36
C SER A 43 -2.29 -13.28 0.85
N GLU A 44 -1.58 -13.48 1.95
CA GLU A 44 -1.77 -12.70 3.18
C GLU A 44 -1.38 -11.22 2.96
N VAL A 45 -0.23 -10.97 2.30
CA VAL A 45 0.19 -9.61 1.99
C VAL A 45 -0.84 -8.92 1.10
N GLN A 46 -1.35 -9.61 0.08
CA GLN A 46 -2.36 -9.08 -0.83
C GLN A 46 -3.65 -8.71 -0.10
N GLU A 47 -4.17 -9.57 0.77
CA GLU A 47 -5.37 -9.28 1.56
C GLU A 47 -5.21 -8.03 2.43
N ARG A 48 -4.09 -7.94 3.16
CA ARG A 48 -3.78 -6.80 4.04
C ARG A 48 -3.62 -5.49 3.25
N VAL A 49 -2.88 -5.53 2.14
CA VAL A 49 -2.63 -4.38 1.27
C VAL A 49 -3.91 -3.88 0.63
N LEU A 50 -4.75 -4.79 0.09
CA LEU A 50 -6.01 -4.41 -0.53
C LEU A 50 -6.98 -3.82 0.48
N ALA A 51 -7.06 -4.38 1.69
CA ALA A 51 -7.89 -3.83 2.76
C ALA A 51 -7.47 -2.40 3.15
N ALA A 52 -6.18 -2.17 3.37
CA ALA A 52 -5.66 -0.83 3.70
C ALA A 52 -5.86 0.17 2.54
N THR A 53 -5.62 -0.25 1.30
CA THR A 53 -5.79 0.59 0.11
C THR A 53 -7.27 0.94 -0.12
N ARG A 54 -8.20 0.02 0.15
CA ARG A 54 -9.65 0.30 0.07
C ARG A 54 -10.09 1.32 1.10
N ARG A 55 -9.56 1.28 2.33
CA ARG A 55 -9.85 2.29 3.36
C ARG A 55 -9.39 3.69 2.94
N LEU A 56 -8.24 3.79 2.26
CA LEU A 56 -7.75 5.05 1.70
C LEU A 56 -8.72 5.64 0.65
N LEU A 57 -9.40 4.79 -0.12
CA LEU A 57 -10.31 5.21 -1.20
C LEU A 57 -11.77 5.34 -0.76
N ALA A 58 -12.11 4.89 0.46
CA ALA A 58 -13.46 4.97 0.96
C ALA A 58 -13.87 6.44 1.19
N PRO A 59 -15.11 6.83 0.85
CA PRO A 59 -15.62 8.17 1.15
C PRO A 59 -15.40 8.45 2.63
N GLN A 60 -14.77 9.57 2.94
CA GLN A 60 -14.72 10.05 4.32
C GLN A 60 -16.06 10.75 4.56
N GLU A 61 -16.95 10.11 5.32
CA GLU A 61 -18.17 10.79 5.78
C GLU A 61 -17.75 11.94 6.70
N VAL A 62 -18.14 13.15 6.31
CA VAL A 62 -18.02 14.39 7.09
C VAL A 62 -19.24 14.59 7.97
#